data_AF-A0AAV8CLX0-F1
#
_entry.id   AF-A0AAV8CLX0-F1
#
_cell.length_a   1.000
_cell.length_b   1.000
_cell.length_c   1.000
_cell.angle_alpha   90.00
_cell.angle_beta   90.00
_cell.angle_gamma   90.00
#
_symmetry.space_group_name_H-M   'P 1'
#
loop_
_entity.id
_entity.type
_entity.pdbx_description
1 polymer ?
#
loop_
_entity_poly.entity_id
_entity_poly.type
_entity_poly.pdbx_seq_one_letter_code
_entity_poly.pdbx_strand_id
1 'polypeptide(L)'
;MTKSMANCAQSMVEKWTDIITKAETERNQPVEMEVSSHFLEMTADVISHTAFGSNYMKGKEVFLAQKEQQMLLFKSLLKVPFPGYKYLPTKDNLYKRKLDKTVNDMLMQIINERFEKKEDGSGNDLLGLMLEACMQGGEENKTFFFAGHEATSHLLTWTMFLLGTNKTGKRSLEKRGYKRMWA
;
A
#
# COMPACT_ATOMS: atom_id res chain seq x y z
N MET A 1 -2.19 5.31 14.22
CA MET A 1 -2.74 4.65 13.01
C MET A 1 -3.96 5.39 12.46
N THR A 2 -5.04 5.55 13.23
CA THR A 2 -6.29 6.22 12.78
C THR A 2 -6.10 7.64 12.26
N LYS A 3 -5.24 8.45 12.91
CA LYS A 3 -4.89 9.80 12.44
C LYS A 3 -4.19 9.79 11.07
N SER A 4 -3.22 8.90 10.88
CA SER A 4 -2.52 8.74 9.60
C SER A 4 -3.47 8.27 8.50
N MET A 5 -4.36 7.33 8.81
CA MET A 5 -5.40 6.87 7.88
C MET A 5 -6.34 8.00 7.45
N ALA A 6 -6.83 8.81 8.40
CA ALA A 6 -7.69 9.95 8.12
C ALA A 6 -6.99 10.97 7.23
N ASN A 7 -5.73 11.30 7.52
CA ASN A 7 -4.94 12.25 6.73
C ASN A 7 -4.71 11.76 5.29
N CYS A 8 -4.35 10.48 5.10
CA CYS A 8 -4.17 9.91 3.77
C CYS A 8 -5.49 9.88 2.97
N ALA A 9 -6.59 9.50 3.62
CA ALA A 9 -7.92 9.51 2.99
C ALA A 9 -8.36 10.93 2.62
N GLN A 10 -8.12 11.91 3.50
CA GLN A 10 -8.41 13.32 3.24
C GLN A 10 -7.62 13.82 2.03
N SER A 11 -6.31 13.58 1.98
CA SER A 11 -5.48 13.99 0.84
C SER A 11 -5.94 13.37 -0.49
N MET A 12 -6.37 12.10 -0.48
CA MET A 12 -6.92 11.45 -1.67
C MET A 12 -8.24 12.10 -2.11
N VAL A 13 -9.15 12.42 -1.18
CA VAL A 13 -10.41 13.10 -1.48
C VAL A 13 -10.17 14.52 -2.00
N GLU A 14 -9.21 15.24 -1.42
CA GLU A 14 -8.79 16.58 -1.88
C GLU A 14 -8.30 16.53 -3.33
N LYS A 15 -7.44 15.56 -3.68
CA LYS A 15 -6.99 15.33 -5.06
C LYS A 15 -8.18 15.05 -6.00
N TRP A 16 -9.17 14.28 -5.56
CA TRP A 16 -10.36 13.99 -6.36
C TRP A 16 -11.23 15.22 -6.57
N THR A 17 -11.46 16.03 -5.53
CA THR A 17 -12.18 17.31 -5.66
C THR A 17 -11.49 18.26 -6.62
N ASP A 18 -10.15 18.31 -6.62
CA ASP A 18 -9.39 19.13 -7.56
C ASP A 18 -9.57 18.66 -9.01
N ILE A 19 -9.56 17.35 -9.26
CA ILE A 19 -9.79 16.77 -10.59
C ILE A 19 -11.19 17.10 -11.08
N ILE A 20 -12.20 16.92 -10.23
CA ILE A 20 -13.61 17.20 -10.56
C ILE A 20 -13.80 18.68 -10.87
N THR A 21 -13.30 19.57 -10.00
CA THR A 21 -13.45 21.02 -10.15
C THR A 21 -12.80 21.52 -11.44
N LYS A 22 -11.61 21.01 -11.79
CA LYS A 22 -10.93 21.36 -13.06
C LYS A 22 -11.72 20.90 -14.27
N ALA A 23 -12.23 19.68 -14.25
CA ALA A 23 -12.99 19.13 -15.36
C ALA A 23 -14.36 19.81 -15.57
N GLU A 24 -15.02 20.23 -14.48
CA GLU A 24 -16.24 21.05 -14.53
C GLU A 24 -15.96 22.41 -15.16
N THR A 25 -14.82 23.03 -14.85
CA THR A 25 -14.44 24.35 -15.38
C THR A 25 -14.04 24.31 -16.86
N GLU A 26 -13.40 23.22 -17.33
CA GLU A 26 -12.82 23.15 -18.68
C GLU A 26 -13.69 22.44 -19.73
N ARG A 27 -14.48 21.43 -19.34
CA ARG A 27 -15.15 20.53 -20.29
C ARG A 27 -16.64 20.36 -20.10
N ASN A 28 -17.19 20.79 -18.95
CA ASN A 28 -18.61 20.64 -18.61
C ASN A 28 -19.15 19.21 -18.86
N GLN A 29 -18.28 18.20 -18.70
CA GLN A 29 -18.54 16.79 -18.98
C GLN A 29 -18.33 15.95 -17.70
N PRO A 30 -19.08 14.84 -17.56
CA PRO A 30 -18.90 13.92 -16.44
C PRO A 30 -17.49 13.32 -16.44
N VAL A 31 -16.82 13.34 -15.29
CA VAL A 31 -15.49 12.76 -15.09
C VAL A 31 -15.63 11.28 -14.78
N GLU A 32 -15.05 10.44 -15.63
CA GLU A 32 -14.82 9.03 -15.34
C GLU A 32 -13.42 8.88 -14.73
N MET A 33 -13.33 8.19 -13.58
CA MET A 33 -12.08 8.04 -12.82
C MET A 33 -11.90 6.60 -12.36
N GLU A 34 -10.69 6.07 -12.60
CA GLU A 34 -10.28 4.73 -12.16
C GLU A 34 -9.86 4.77 -10.69
N VAL A 35 -10.75 4.41 -9.77
CA VAL A 35 -10.52 4.56 -8.32
C VAL A 35 -9.55 3.55 -7.72
N SER A 36 -9.26 2.43 -8.39
CA SER A 36 -8.47 1.33 -7.82
C SER A 36 -7.01 1.73 -7.62
N SER A 37 -6.39 2.39 -8.60
CA SER A 37 -5.04 2.94 -8.49
C SER A 37 -4.90 3.95 -7.33
N HIS A 38 -5.90 4.80 -7.14
CA HIS A 38 -5.92 5.79 -6.05
C HIS A 38 -6.06 5.15 -4.67
N PHE A 39 -6.92 4.13 -4.51
CA PHE A 39 -7.02 3.39 -3.25
C PHE A 39 -5.75 2.64 -2.92
N LEU A 40 -5.09 2.08 -3.94
CA LEU A 40 -3.81 1.43 -3.76
C LEU A 40 -2.73 2.42 -3.32
N GLU A 41 -2.67 3.61 -3.93
CA GLU A 41 -1.74 4.66 -3.49
C GLU A 41 -2.03 5.09 -2.05
N MET A 42 -3.31 5.34 -1.71
CA MET A 42 -3.70 5.75 -0.36
C MET A 42 -3.34 4.68 0.68
N THR A 43 -3.63 3.41 0.41
CA THR A 43 -3.29 2.33 1.33
C THR A 43 -1.77 2.14 1.43
N ALA A 44 -1.00 2.50 0.39
CA ALA A 44 0.46 2.45 0.41
C ALA A 44 1.01 3.57 1.30
N ASP A 45 0.42 4.76 1.22
CA ASP A 45 0.75 5.89 2.08
C ASP A 45 0.43 5.58 3.55
N VAL A 46 -0.77 5.03 3.81
CA VAL A 46 -1.16 4.61 5.16
C VAL A 46 -0.18 3.60 5.73
N ILE A 47 0.12 2.54 4.98
CA ILE A 47 0.97 1.48 5.48
C ILE A 47 2.41 1.96 5.64
N SER A 48 2.87 2.85 4.75
CA SER A 48 4.21 3.43 4.84
C SER A 48 4.36 4.35 6.05
N HIS A 49 3.38 5.21 6.30
CA HIS A 49 3.35 6.09 7.48
C HIS A 49 3.24 5.31 8.80
N THR A 50 2.56 4.16 8.79
CA THR A 50 2.32 3.37 9.99
C THR A 50 3.44 2.39 10.30
N ALA A 51 4.14 1.87 9.29
CA ALA A 51 5.27 0.96 9.51
C ALA A 51 6.64 1.59 9.51
N PHE A 52 6.88 2.60 8.67
CA PHE A 52 8.20 3.22 8.56
C PHE A 52 8.29 4.58 9.25
N GLY A 53 7.16 5.10 9.76
CA GLY A 53 7.11 6.32 10.58
C GLY A 53 7.73 7.52 9.87
N SER A 54 8.83 8.04 10.40
CA SER A 54 9.59 9.16 9.84
C SER A 54 10.24 8.84 8.48
N ASN A 55 10.47 7.57 8.17
CA ASN A 55 11.04 7.11 6.89
C ASN A 55 9.96 6.65 5.87
N TYR A 56 8.72 7.14 6.01
CA TYR A 56 7.59 6.74 5.17
C TYR A 56 7.83 6.89 3.66
N MET A 57 8.57 7.90 3.20
CA MET A 57 8.86 8.09 1.78
C MET A 57 9.67 6.92 1.20
N LYS A 58 10.70 6.45 1.91
CA LYS A 58 11.47 5.26 1.52
C LYS A 58 10.63 3.99 1.64
N GLY A 59 9.77 3.93 2.66
CA GLY A 59 8.79 2.86 2.82
C GLY A 59 7.83 2.74 1.61
N LYS A 60 7.40 3.89 1.07
CA LYS A 60 6.55 3.95 -0.14
C LYS A 60 7.28 3.41 -1.36
N GLU A 61 8.57 3.73 -1.53
CA GLU A 61 9.40 3.19 -2.62
C GLU A 61 9.57 1.67 -2.52
N VAL A 62 9.87 1.14 -1.32
CA VAL A 62 9.94 -0.30 -1.05
C VAL A 62 8.62 -0.97 -1.41
N PHE A 63 7.51 -0.37 -1.00
CA PHE A 63 6.17 -0.88 -1.28
C PHE A 63 5.88 -0.95 -2.80
N LEU A 64 6.20 0.12 -3.55
CA LEU A 64 6.00 0.16 -4.99
C LEU A 64 6.86 -0.87 -5.73
N ALA A 65 8.13 -1.00 -5.34
CA ALA A 65 9.03 -2.01 -5.90
C ALA A 65 8.53 -3.43 -5.63
N GLN A 66 7.95 -3.68 -4.45
CA GLN A 66 7.41 -4.99 -4.09
C GLN A 66 6.10 -5.34 -4.80
N LYS A 67 5.22 -4.36 -5.03
CA LYS A 67 4.05 -4.53 -5.91
C LYS A 67 4.47 -5.00 -7.30
N GLU A 68 5.55 -4.44 -7.82
CA GLU A 68 6.08 -4.86 -9.12
C GLU A 68 6.59 -6.30 -9.09
N GLN A 69 7.22 -6.74 -7.99
CA GLN A 69 7.57 -8.14 -7.78
C GLN A 69 6.35 -9.06 -7.80
N GLN A 70 5.28 -8.69 -7.09
CA GLN A 70 4.04 -9.46 -7.07
C GLN A 70 3.43 -9.59 -8.47
N MET A 71 3.41 -8.52 -9.26
CA MET A 71 2.95 -8.60 -10.65
C MET A 71 3.81 -9.53 -11.51
N LEU A 72 5.12 -9.56 -11.30
CA LEU A 72 6.02 -10.50 -11.98
C LEU A 72 5.82 -11.95 -11.52
N LEU A 73 5.45 -12.16 -10.25
CA LEU A 73 5.06 -13.47 -9.73
C LEU A 73 3.75 -13.93 -10.37
N PHE A 74 2.71 -13.09 -10.40
CA PHE A 74 1.44 -13.38 -11.06
C PHE A 74 1.61 -13.71 -12.55
N LYS A 75 2.40 -12.93 -13.29
CA LYS A 75 2.74 -13.23 -14.69
C LYS A 75 3.47 -14.57 -14.85
N SER A 76 4.22 -14.97 -13.84
CA SER A 76 4.96 -16.23 -13.83
C SER A 76 4.11 -17.43 -13.43
N LEU A 77 3.01 -17.25 -12.70
CA LEU A 77 2.05 -18.32 -12.38
C LEU A 77 1.39 -18.89 -13.64
N LEU A 78 1.25 -18.06 -14.68
CA LEU A 78 0.73 -18.48 -15.98
C LEU A 78 1.78 -19.20 -16.85
N LYS A 79 3.04 -19.30 -16.40
CA LYS A 79 4.12 -20.00 -17.12
C LYS A 79 4.29 -21.41 -16.56
N VAL A 80 4.51 -22.37 -17.45
CA VAL A 80 4.72 -23.78 -17.08
C VAL A 80 5.93 -23.87 -16.11
N PRO A 81 5.76 -24.43 -14.91
CA PRO A 81 6.82 -24.46 -13.91
C PRO A 81 7.80 -25.59 -14.25
N PHE A 82 8.87 -25.26 -14.98
CA PHE A 82 9.98 -26.19 -15.18
C PHE A 82 10.94 -26.09 -13.97
N PRO A 83 11.33 -27.21 -13.34
CA PRO A 83 12.35 -27.22 -12.30
C PRO A 83 13.62 -26.51 -12.78
N GLY A 84 14.13 -25.57 -11.98
CA GLY A 84 15.34 -24.81 -12.32
C GLY A 84 15.12 -23.54 -13.16
N TYR A 85 13.92 -23.29 -13.69
CA TYR A 85 13.64 -22.11 -14.52
C TYR A 85 14.01 -20.79 -13.83
N LYS A 86 13.82 -20.69 -12.50
CA LYS A 86 14.19 -19.51 -11.69
C LYS A 86 15.69 -19.19 -11.68
N TYR A 87 16.54 -20.18 -11.99
CA TYR A 87 17.99 -20.01 -12.01
C TYR A 87 18.52 -19.58 -13.38
N LEU A 88 17.72 -19.77 -14.45
CA LEU A 88 18.10 -19.40 -15.80
C LEU A 88 18.22 -17.87 -15.98
N PRO A 89 19.20 -17.38 -16.74
CA PRO A 89 19.42 -15.96 -16.99
C PRO A 89 18.43 -15.41 -18.04
N THR A 90 17.13 -15.57 -17.81
CA THR A 90 16.09 -14.95 -18.64
C THR A 90 15.90 -13.48 -18.28
N LYS A 91 15.38 -12.66 -19.21
CA LYS A 91 15.09 -11.24 -18.94
C LYS A 91 14.24 -11.04 -17.69
N ASP A 92 13.20 -11.87 -17.52
CA ASP A 92 12.31 -11.81 -16.37
C ASP A 92 13.02 -12.19 -15.06
N ASN A 93 13.86 -13.22 -15.07
CA ASN A 93 14.57 -13.65 -13.86
C ASN A 93 15.66 -12.67 -13.45
N LEU A 94 16.37 -12.08 -14.41
CA LEU A 94 17.34 -11.02 -14.15
C LEU A 94 16.66 -9.77 -13.60
N TYR A 95 15.50 -9.40 -14.16
CA TYR A 95 14.70 -8.29 -13.66
C TYR A 95 14.20 -8.54 -12.24
N LYS A 96 13.63 -9.73 -11.97
CA LYS A 96 13.23 -10.15 -10.62
C LYS A 96 14.40 -10.07 -9.62
N ARG A 97 15.57 -10.63 -9.97
CA ARG A 97 16.78 -10.56 -9.11
C ARG A 97 17.23 -9.12 -8.85
N LYS A 98 17.18 -8.25 -9.87
CA LYS A 98 17.53 -6.84 -9.71
C LYS A 98 16.56 -6.16 -8.76
N LEU A 99 15.26 -6.39 -8.94
CA LEU A 99 14.21 -5.81 -8.12
C LEU A 99 14.27 -6.34 -6.67
N ASP A 100 14.49 -7.63 -6.46
CA ASP A 100 14.76 -8.26 -5.15
C ASP A 100 15.96 -7.63 -4.46
N LYS A 101 17.05 -7.41 -5.20
CA LYS A 101 18.23 -6.75 -4.66
C LYS A 101 17.93 -5.31 -4.26
N THR A 102 17.25 -4.55 -5.12
CA THR A 102 16.88 -3.16 -4.84
C THR A 102 15.99 -3.04 -3.60
N VAL A 103 14.96 -3.89 -3.47
CA VAL A 103 14.07 -3.93 -2.30
C VAL A 103 14.86 -4.24 -1.03
N ASN A 104 15.74 -5.25 -1.07
CA ASN A 104 16.58 -5.59 0.08
C ASN A 104 17.56 -4.48 0.44
N ASP A 105 18.22 -3.86 -0.55
CA ASP A 105 19.17 -2.77 -0.33
C ASP A 105 18.46 -1.56 0.31
N MET A 106 17.26 -1.19 -0.18
CA MET A 106 16.45 -0.11 0.41
C MET A 106 16.02 -0.41 1.85
N LEU A 107 15.58 -1.65 2.13
CA LEU A 107 15.22 -2.07 3.47
C LEU A 107 16.43 -2.04 4.41
N MET A 108 17.60 -2.53 3.97
CA MET A 108 18.83 -2.49 4.76
C MET A 108 19.30 -1.06 5.01
N GLN A 109 19.13 -0.14 4.06
CA GLN A 109 19.39 1.29 4.29
C GLN A 109 18.49 1.87 5.39
N ILE A 110 17.18 1.58 5.34
CA ILE A 110 16.24 2.04 6.38
C ILE A 110 16.62 1.48 7.75
N ILE A 111 17.03 0.22 7.82
CA ILE A 111 17.45 -0.45 9.06
C ILE A 111 18.76 0.15 9.58
N ASN A 112 19.77 0.32 8.73
CA ASN A 112 21.07 0.85 9.11
C ASN A 112 20.97 2.32 9.58
N GLU A 113 20.18 3.15 8.89
CA GLU A 113 19.93 4.54 9.30
C GLU A 113 19.31 4.65 10.70
N ARG A 114 18.55 3.63 11.13
CA ARG A 114 18.00 3.56 12.50
C ARG A 114 19.06 3.16 13.51
N PHE A 115 19.91 2.18 13.20
CA PHE A 115 21.01 1.76 14.08
C PHE A 115 22.03 2.88 14.30
N GLU A 116 22.34 3.66 13.27
CA GLU A 116 23.30 4.77 13.36
C GLU A 116 22.77 5.96 14.16
N LYS A 117 21.46 6.20 14.15
CA LYS A 117 20.85 7.34 14.83
C LYS A 117 20.74 7.22 16.36
N LYS A 118 21.10 6.07 16.96
CA LYS A 118 20.95 5.81 18.41
C LYS A 118 19.62 6.35 18.96
N GLU A 119 18.51 6.10 18.25
CA GLU A 119 17.22 6.19 18.92
C GLU A 119 17.21 5.10 20.00
N ASP A 120 16.77 5.47 21.19
CA ASP A 120 16.82 4.66 22.43
C ASP A 120 15.79 3.52 22.38
N GLY A 121 15.94 2.63 21.39
CA GLY A 121 15.00 1.55 21.04
C GLY A 121 14.76 1.45 19.52
N SER A 122 14.22 0.32 19.05
CA SER A 122 13.98 0.03 17.62
C SER A 122 12.90 0.91 16.95
N GLY A 123 12.34 1.88 17.67
CA GLY A 123 11.21 2.72 17.28
C GLY A 123 9.87 2.06 17.63
N ASN A 124 8.89 2.86 18.08
CA ASN A 124 7.53 2.38 18.43
C ASN A 124 6.65 2.11 17.20
N ASP A 125 7.24 2.03 16.00
CA ASP A 125 6.53 1.71 14.76
C ASP A 125 6.63 0.23 14.43
N LEU A 126 5.81 -0.22 13.47
CA LEU A 126 5.68 -1.64 13.16
C LEU A 126 7.03 -2.25 12.70
N LEU A 127 7.88 -1.50 12.00
CA LEU A 127 9.21 -1.97 11.61
C LEU A 127 10.12 -2.19 12.84
N GLY A 128 10.06 -1.30 13.83
CA GLY A 128 10.77 -1.48 15.10
C GLY A 128 10.34 -2.73 15.86
N LEU A 129 9.03 -2.94 15.99
CA LEU A 129 8.45 -4.15 16.59
C LEU A 129 8.83 -5.41 15.79
N MET A 130 8.87 -5.32 14.46
CA MET A 130 9.29 -6.43 13.59
C MET A 130 10.77 -6.75 13.72
N LEU A 131 11.65 -5.76 13.87
CA LEU A 131 13.08 -5.98 14.09
C LEU A 131 13.34 -6.67 15.43
N GLU A 132 12.64 -6.24 16.48
CA GLU A 132 12.71 -6.85 17.80
C GLU A 132 12.22 -8.30 17.79
N ALA A 133 11.12 -8.58 17.08
CA ALA A 133 10.60 -9.94 16.87
C ALA A 133 11.50 -10.78 15.94
N CYS A 134 12.16 -10.18 14.94
CA CYS A 134 13.08 -10.86 14.03
C CYS A 134 14.35 -11.33 14.74
N MET A 135 14.84 -10.58 15.74
CA MET A 135 15.93 -11.06 16.60
C MET A 135 15.53 -12.30 17.41
N GLN A 136 14.22 -12.57 17.53
CA GLN A 136 13.65 -13.79 18.11
C GLN A 136 13.22 -14.84 17.05
N GLY A 137 13.48 -14.59 15.75
CA GLY A 137 13.43 -15.58 14.66
C GLY A 137 12.15 -15.61 13.79
N GLY A 138 11.78 -14.53 13.08
CA GLY A 138 10.50 -14.48 12.33
C GLY A 138 10.54 -13.89 10.90
N GLU A 139 10.58 -14.73 9.86
CA GLU A 139 10.30 -14.30 8.47
C GLU A 139 8.80 -14.02 8.21
N GLU A 140 7.91 -14.54 9.06
CA GLU A 140 6.46 -14.53 8.87
C GLU A 140 5.83 -13.11 8.86
N ASN A 141 6.49 -12.15 9.52
CA ASN A 141 5.96 -10.79 9.67
C ASN A 141 5.99 -9.97 8.36
N LYS A 142 6.90 -10.28 7.42
CA LYS A 142 6.90 -9.64 6.10
C LYS A 142 5.61 -9.97 5.33
N THR A 143 5.23 -11.25 5.30
CA THR A 143 4.04 -11.70 4.56
C THR A 143 2.75 -11.07 5.09
N PHE A 144 2.62 -10.90 6.42
CA PHE A 144 1.43 -10.27 7.02
C PHE A 144 1.26 -8.80 6.59
N PHE A 145 2.36 -8.04 6.58
CA PHE A 145 2.38 -6.63 6.17
C PHE A 145 1.84 -6.44 4.75
N PHE A 146 2.34 -7.23 3.81
CA PHE A 146 1.99 -7.10 2.39
C PHE A 146 0.60 -7.66 2.09
N ALA A 147 0.26 -8.83 2.63
CA ALA A 147 -1.05 -9.44 2.45
C ALA A 147 -2.17 -8.57 3.04
N GLY A 148 -1.94 -7.94 4.20
CA GLY A 148 -2.90 -7.04 4.83
C GLY A 148 -3.20 -5.79 3.99
N HIS A 149 -2.17 -5.20 3.37
CA HIS A 149 -2.34 -4.04 2.48
C HIS A 149 -3.19 -4.40 1.25
N GLU A 150 -2.80 -5.44 0.51
CA GLU A 150 -3.48 -5.79 -0.75
C GLU A 150 -4.94 -6.19 -0.54
N ALA A 151 -5.23 -6.91 0.55
CA ALA A 151 -6.59 -7.28 0.93
C ALA A 151 -7.44 -6.05 1.24
N THR A 152 -6.88 -5.07 1.96
CA THR A 152 -7.59 -3.83 2.33
C THR A 152 -7.88 -2.96 1.11
N SER A 153 -6.92 -2.82 0.18
CA SER A 153 -7.10 -2.05 -1.06
C SER A 153 -8.19 -2.67 -1.96
N HIS A 154 -8.18 -3.99 -2.12
CA HIS A 154 -9.23 -4.70 -2.87
C HIS A 154 -10.60 -4.55 -2.22
N LEU A 155 -10.69 -4.70 -0.90
CA LEU A 155 -11.94 -4.54 -0.17
C LEU A 155 -12.53 -3.13 -0.37
N LEU A 156 -11.68 -2.08 -0.29
CA LEU A 156 -12.10 -0.70 -0.53
C LEU A 156 -12.59 -0.48 -1.96
N THR A 157 -11.87 -1.02 -2.94
CA THR A 157 -12.26 -0.93 -4.36
C THR A 157 -13.63 -1.57 -4.60
N TRP A 158 -13.83 -2.81 -4.12
CA TRP A 158 -15.12 -3.51 -4.23
C TRP A 158 -16.23 -2.82 -3.45
N THR A 159 -15.94 -2.28 -2.27
CA THR A 159 -16.90 -1.51 -1.48
C THR A 159 -17.35 -0.26 -2.23
N MET A 160 -16.43 0.49 -2.86
CA MET A 160 -16.76 1.67 -3.65
C MET A 160 -17.58 1.31 -4.89
N PHE A 161 -17.22 0.24 -5.59
CA PHE A 161 -18.00 -0.28 -6.72
C PHE A 161 -19.44 -0.65 -6.31
N LEU A 162 -19.60 -1.37 -5.20
CA LEU A 162 -20.92 -1.76 -4.67
C LEU A 162 -21.73 -0.54 -4.21
N LEU A 163 -21.09 0.49 -3.63
CA LEU A 163 -21.74 1.75 -3.26
C LEU A 163 -22.16 2.59 -4.48
N GLY A 164 -21.36 2.58 -5.55
CA GLY A 164 -21.68 3.26 -6.80
C GLY A 164 -22.85 2.60 -7.55
N THR A 165 -22.94 1.27 -7.50
CA THR A 165 -24.01 0.49 -8.15
C THR A 165 -25.28 0.39 -7.30
N ASN A 166 -25.19 0.52 -5.96
CA ASN A 166 -26.32 0.37 -5.05
C ASN A 166 -26.64 1.67 -4.26
N LYS A 167 -27.50 2.52 -4.83
CA LYS A 167 -27.93 3.82 -4.23
C LYS A 167 -28.61 3.66 -2.86
N THR A 168 -29.17 2.49 -2.56
CA THR A 168 -29.87 2.16 -1.31
C THR A 168 -28.91 1.95 -0.13
N GLY A 169 -27.75 1.33 -0.38
CA GLY A 169 -26.70 1.11 0.64
C GLY A 169 -26.05 2.42 1.10
N LYS A 170 -25.76 3.32 0.17
CA LYS A 170 -25.19 4.66 0.44
C LYS A 170 -26.06 5.48 1.40
N ARG A 171 -27.37 5.57 1.13
CA ARG A 171 -28.33 6.30 1.99
C ARG A 171 -28.48 5.70 3.39
N SER A 172 -28.30 4.39 3.55
CA SER A 172 -28.34 3.72 4.86
C SER A 172 -27.09 4.01 5.70
N LEU A 173 -25.92 4.09 5.07
CA LEU A 173 -24.65 4.42 5.73
C LEU A 173 -24.60 5.90 6.14
N GLU A 174 -25.06 6.83 5.28
CA GLU A 174 -25.17 8.25 5.61
C GLU A 174 -26.09 8.48 6.82
N LYS A 175 -27.25 7.81 6.88
CA LYS A 175 -28.16 7.86 8.03
C LYS A 175 -27.55 7.29 9.32
N ARG A 176 -26.70 6.27 9.22
CA ARG A 176 -26.01 5.65 10.37
C ARG A 176 -24.79 6.46 10.82
N GLY A 177 -24.10 7.14 9.91
CA GLY A 177 -23.02 8.09 10.22
C GLY A 177 -23.55 9.30 11.00
N TYR A 178 -24.66 9.88 10.53
CA TYR A 178 -25.34 10.96 11.25
C TYR A 178 -25.81 10.54 12.64
N LYS A 179 -26.40 9.35 12.81
CA LYS A 179 -26.85 8.88 14.14
C LYS A 179 -25.71 8.66 15.15
N ARG A 180 -24.47 8.43 14.71
CA ARG A 180 -23.30 8.23 15.59
C ARG A 180 -22.48 9.50 15.84
N MET A 181 -22.73 10.57 15.10
CA MET A 181 -22.08 11.87 15.31
C MET A 181 -22.84 12.76 16.31
N TRP A 182 -24.07 12.37 16.67
CA TRP A 182 -24.98 13.09 17.57
C TRP A 182 -25.50 12.22 18.72
N ALA A 183 -24.73 11.19 19.10
CA ALA A 183 -24.94 10.35 20.29
C ALA A 183 -23.62 10.25 21.03
#